data_AF-A0A345YED2-F1
#
_entry.id   AF-A0A345YED2-F1
#
_cell.length_a   1.000
_cell.length_b   1.000
_cell.length_c   1.000
_cell.angle_alpha   90.00
_cell.angle_beta   90.00
_cell.angle_gamma   90.00
#
_symmetry.space_group_name_H-M   'P 1'
#
loop_
_entity.id
_entity.type
_entity.pdbx_description
1 polymer ?
#
loop_
_entity_poly.entity_id
_entity_poly.type
_entity_poly.pdbx_seq_one_letter_code
_entity_poly.pdbx_strand_id
1 'polypeptide(L)'
;MFKLRRIFSDNLVVQIGTAFRGHRDYGHGFGAEFGWAAPHLGEKRVRFIDLENAVGQIAARSYYKFASYNVHASSKGVNYRLGLVDQDEVLLAGRSNVGFFEPAHKTAQALCQLNGAILRDRWDLDTLVTYQILLNLWEEVPDACHDTQEAIEARDAEFKKNARRKVDSGEQE
;
A
#
# COMPACT_ATOMS: atom_id res chain seq x y z
N MET A 1 -17.97 -17.85 -36.97
CA MET A 1 -18.56 -18.53 -35.79
C MET A 1 -17.41 -19.03 -34.92
N PHE A 2 -16.92 -18.20 -33.99
CA PHE A 2 -15.77 -18.52 -33.14
C PHE A 2 -16.24 -19.27 -31.89
N LYS A 3 -15.73 -20.49 -31.68
CA LYS A 3 -15.96 -21.27 -30.45
C LYS A 3 -15.07 -20.73 -29.34
N LEU A 4 -15.67 -20.05 -28.34
CA LEU A 4 -15.07 -19.88 -27.03
C LEU A 4 -14.88 -21.28 -26.40
N ARG A 5 -13.63 -21.74 -26.30
CA ARG A 5 -13.29 -22.87 -25.42
C ARG A 5 -12.98 -22.31 -24.04
N ARG A 6 -13.77 -22.77 -23.05
CA ARG A 6 -13.57 -22.68 -21.61
C ARG A 6 -12.08 -22.77 -21.24
N ILE A 7 -11.48 -21.63 -20.94
CA ILE A 7 -10.27 -21.52 -20.12
C ILE A 7 -10.78 -21.58 -18.66
N PHE A 8 -10.01 -22.11 -17.73
CA PHE A 8 -10.35 -22.30 -16.30
C PHE A 8 -11.03 -23.64 -15.99
N SER A 9 -10.20 -24.66 -15.81
CA SER A 9 -10.48 -25.82 -14.97
C SER A 9 -9.99 -25.57 -13.54
N ASP A 10 -10.64 -26.20 -12.57
CA ASP A 10 -10.56 -25.98 -11.12
C ASP A 10 -9.25 -26.42 -10.43
N ASN A 11 -8.08 -26.21 -11.05
CA ASN A 11 -6.80 -26.69 -10.51
C ASN A 11 -5.60 -25.74 -10.67
N LEU A 12 -5.85 -24.44 -10.88
CA LEU A 12 -4.79 -23.45 -11.09
C LEU A 12 -3.88 -23.28 -9.86
N VAL A 13 -4.44 -23.30 -8.66
CA VAL A 13 -3.69 -23.08 -7.40
C VAL A 13 -2.73 -24.24 -7.10
N VAL A 14 -3.11 -25.48 -7.43
CA VAL A 14 -2.27 -26.67 -7.23
C VAL A 14 -1.19 -26.80 -8.31
N GLN A 15 -1.47 -26.35 -9.55
CA GLN A 15 -0.47 -26.32 -10.62
C GLN A 15 0.60 -25.24 -10.43
N ILE A 16 0.27 -24.09 -9.84
CA ILE A 16 1.27 -23.06 -9.48
C ILE A 16 2.25 -23.58 -8.43
N GLY A 17 1.78 -24.37 -7.45
CA GLY A 17 2.62 -24.92 -6.37
C GLY A 17 3.56 -26.06 -6.81
N THR A 18 3.24 -26.79 -7.87
CA THR A 18 4.03 -27.97 -8.31
C THR A 18 4.99 -27.68 -9.46
N ALA A 19 4.81 -26.56 -10.18
CA ALA A 19 5.64 -26.18 -11.32
C ALA A 19 6.84 -25.28 -10.97
N PHE A 20 6.83 -24.60 -9.81
CA PHE A 20 7.88 -23.66 -9.46
C PHE A 20 9.06 -24.36 -8.74
N ARG A 21 9.99 -24.94 -9.50
CA ARG A 21 11.26 -25.47 -8.97
C ARG A 21 12.31 -24.37 -8.89
N GLY A 22 12.04 -23.35 -8.07
CA GLY A 22 12.82 -22.10 -7.99
C GLY A 22 14.34 -22.28 -7.81
N HIS A 23 14.79 -23.35 -7.15
CA HIS A 23 16.20 -23.68 -7.00
C HIS A 23 16.89 -24.12 -8.31
N ARG A 24 16.20 -24.92 -9.15
CA ARG A 24 16.80 -25.47 -10.38
C ARG A 24 16.96 -24.40 -11.46
N ASP A 25 15.97 -23.52 -11.58
CA ASP A 25 15.92 -22.53 -12.65
C ASP A 25 16.61 -21.22 -12.27
N TYR A 26 16.70 -20.88 -10.97
CA TYR A 26 17.23 -19.61 -10.48
C TYR A 26 18.38 -19.71 -9.47
N GLY A 27 18.86 -20.94 -9.19
CA GLY A 27 20.04 -21.20 -8.38
C GLY A 27 19.79 -21.43 -6.88
N HIS A 28 20.84 -21.89 -6.19
CA HIS A 28 20.79 -22.33 -4.79
C HIS A 28 20.28 -21.29 -3.80
N GLY A 29 20.45 -19.99 -4.08
CA GLY A 29 20.06 -18.90 -3.19
C GLY A 29 18.60 -18.48 -3.29
N PHE A 30 17.87 -18.90 -4.33
CA PHE A 30 16.54 -18.35 -4.65
C PHE A 30 15.50 -18.54 -3.53
N GLY A 31 15.56 -19.65 -2.80
CA GLY A 31 14.60 -19.97 -1.74
C GLY A 31 14.74 -19.14 -0.45
N ALA A 32 15.77 -18.31 -0.34
CA ALA A 32 15.89 -17.37 0.79
C ALA A 32 14.92 -16.19 0.65
N GLU A 33 14.61 -15.52 1.76
CA GLU A 33 13.64 -14.40 1.85
C GLU A 33 13.80 -13.33 0.74
N PHE A 34 15.03 -12.97 0.40
CA PHE A 34 15.36 -12.05 -0.71
C PHE A 34 16.28 -12.71 -1.75
N GLY A 35 16.26 -14.04 -1.81
CA GLY A 35 17.10 -14.86 -2.67
C GLY A 35 16.93 -14.56 -4.16
N TRP A 36 15.72 -14.16 -4.56
CA TRP A 36 15.40 -13.74 -5.92
C TRP A 36 16.20 -12.51 -6.39
N ALA A 37 16.65 -11.65 -5.47
CA ALA A 37 17.39 -10.43 -5.80
C ALA A 37 18.92 -10.64 -5.87
N ALA A 38 19.42 -11.76 -5.34
CA ALA A 38 20.86 -12.06 -5.28
C ALA A 38 21.56 -11.95 -6.65
N PRO A 39 21.02 -12.49 -7.76
CA PRO A 39 21.64 -12.35 -9.09
C PRO A 39 21.66 -10.90 -9.60
N HIS A 40 20.66 -10.11 -9.24
CA HIS A 40 20.53 -8.72 -9.71
C HIS A 40 21.42 -7.75 -8.94
N LEU A 41 21.74 -8.08 -7.68
CA LEU A 41 22.59 -7.26 -6.81
C LEU A 41 24.05 -7.72 -6.79
N GLY A 42 24.36 -8.88 -7.38
CA GLY A 42 25.71 -9.47 -7.32
C GLY A 42 26.09 -9.97 -5.93
N GLU A 43 25.12 -10.19 -5.05
CA GLU A 43 25.32 -10.53 -3.64
C GLU A 43 24.89 -11.96 -3.34
N LYS A 44 25.68 -12.70 -2.54
CA LYS A 44 25.33 -14.08 -2.16
C LYS A 44 24.15 -14.15 -1.18
N ARG A 45 24.01 -13.12 -0.33
CA ARG A 45 22.96 -13.05 0.69
C ARG A 45 22.41 -11.63 0.75
N VAL A 46 21.22 -11.45 0.19
CA VAL A 46 20.51 -10.18 0.17
C VAL A 46 19.73 -10.01 1.46
N ARG A 47 19.82 -8.82 2.06
CA ARG A 47 18.97 -8.35 3.17
C ARG A 47 18.07 -7.24 2.65
N PHE A 48 17.05 -6.89 3.45
CA PHE A 48 16.14 -5.81 3.09
C PHE A 48 16.85 -4.47 2.84
N ILE A 49 17.85 -4.11 3.65
CA ILE A 49 18.64 -2.87 3.45
C ILE A 49 19.37 -2.84 2.10
N ASP A 50 19.77 -4.00 1.59
CA ASP A 50 20.48 -4.08 0.31
C ASP A 50 19.50 -3.78 -0.85
N LEU A 51 18.21 -4.18 -0.71
CA LEU A 51 17.13 -3.77 -1.62
C LEU A 51 16.84 -2.27 -1.51
N GLU A 52 16.74 -1.74 -0.28
CA GLU A 52 16.48 -0.31 -0.04
C GLU A 52 17.54 0.57 -0.71
N ASN A 53 18.82 0.18 -0.58
CA ASN A 53 19.95 0.85 -1.22
C ASN A 53 19.88 0.74 -2.75
N ALA A 54 19.57 -0.43 -3.28
CA ALA A 54 19.51 -0.66 -4.73
C ALA A 54 18.41 0.15 -5.42
N VAL A 55 17.26 0.33 -4.76
CA VAL A 55 16.13 1.12 -5.28
C VAL A 55 16.30 2.62 -4.98
N GLY A 56 17.26 3.00 -4.12
CA GLY A 56 17.46 4.39 -3.71
C GLY A 56 16.34 4.95 -2.84
N GLN A 57 15.58 4.09 -2.16
CA GLN A 57 14.35 4.43 -1.43
C GLN A 57 14.50 4.17 0.07
N ILE A 58 15.68 4.42 0.65
CA ILE A 58 15.94 4.22 2.09
C ILE A 58 14.94 5.00 2.97
N ALA A 59 14.49 6.16 2.51
CA ALA A 59 13.47 6.96 3.19
C ALA A 59 12.12 6.24 3.33
N ALA A 60 11.80 5.28 2.44
CA ALA A 60 10.58 4.47 2.50
C ALA A 60 10.47 3.66 3.80
N ARG A 61 11.60 3.36 4.46
CA ARG A 61 11.65 2.62 5.72
C ARG A 61 10.85 3.26 6.84
N SER A 62 10.85 4.59 6.90
CA SER A 62 10.09 5.34 7.89
C SER A 62 8.59 5.12 7.72
N TYR A 63 8.12 5.11 6.48
CA TYR A 63 6.71 4.85 6.14
C TYR A 63 6.32 3.40 6.46
N TYR A 64 7.16 2.43 6.13
CA TYR A 64 6.93 1.03 6.52
C TYR A 64 6.83 0.86 8.03
N LYS A 65 7.76 1.48 8.78
CA LYS A 65 7.77 1.42 10.25
C LYS A 65 6.55 2.11 10.84
N PHE A 66 6.12 3.23 10.25
CA PHE A 66 4.91 3.93 10.65
C PHE A 66 3.65 3.09 10.43
N ALA A 67 3.52 2.47 9.26
CA ALA A 67 2.39 1.58 8.94
C ALA A 67 2.31 0.37 9.89
N SER A 68 3.44 -0.12 10.38
CA SER A 68 3.49 -1.30 11.24
C SER A 68 3.17 -1.00 12.71
N TYR A 69 3.17 0.27 13.15
CA TYR A 69 2.89 0.63 14.54
C TYR A 69 1.54 0.15 15.06
N ASN A 70 0.51 0.13 14.20
CA ASN A 70 -0.85 -0.29 14.57
C ASN A 70 -1.07 -1.81 14.48
N VAL A 71 -0.13 -2.55 13.87
CA VAL A 71 -0.20 -4.00 13.69
C VAL A 71 0.65 -4.74 14.71
N HIS A 72 1.86 -4.21 14.97
CA HIS A 72 2.75 -4.74 15.98
C HIS A 72 2.65 -3.90 17.25
N ALA A 73 2.54 -4.56 18.41
CA ALA A 73 2.46 -3.93 19.73
C ALA A 73 3.76 -3.20 20.12
N SER A 74 4.07 -2.12 19.41
CA SER A 74 5.15 -1.20 19.72
C SER A 74 4.63 -0.10 20.65
N SER A 75 5.52 0.49 21.45
CA SER A 75 5.18 1.64 22.30
C SER A 75 4.61 2.83 21.51
N LYS A 76 5.00 2.97 20.24
CA LYS A 76 4.46 3.99 19.33
C LYS A 76 3.01 3.71 18.93
N GLY A 77 2.62 2.44 18.79
CA GLY A 77 1.24 2.03 18.47
C GLY A 77 0.24 2.24 19.60
N VAL A 78 0.73 2.36 20.84
CA VAL A 78 -0.11 2.70 22.00
C VAL A 78 -0.55 4.18 21.92
N ASN A 79 0.38 5.06 21.54
CA ASN A 79 0.15 6.51 21.53
C ASN A 79 -0.32 7.07 20.19
N TYR A 80 -0.15 6.31 19.10
CA TYR A 80 -0.52 6.76 17.77
C TYR A 80 -1.37 5.72 17.04
N ARG A 81 -2.64 6.07 16.83
CA ARG A 81 -3.62 5.27 16.09
C ARG A 81 -3.94 5.94 14.77
N LEU A 82 -3.57 5.27 13.68
CA LEU A 82 -3.75 5.78 12.32
C LEU A 82 -5.22 6.03 11.97
N GLY A 83 -6.12 5.21 12.53
CA GLY A 83 -7.55 5.28 12.26
C GLY A 83 -8.34 6.23 13.19
N LEU A 84 -7.68 7.10 13.95
CA LEU A 84 -8.37 8.10 14.80
C LEU A 84 -8.00 9.52 14.37
N VAL A 85 -9.01 10.40 14.30
CA VAL A 85 -8.81 11.85 14.08
C VAL A 85 -8.08 12.45 15.28
N ASP A 86 -8.60 12.21 16.49
CA ASP A 86 -7.97 12.62 17.74
C ASP A 86 -7.26 11.42 18.38
N GLN A 87 -6.06 11.64 18.91
CA GLN A 87 -5.25 10.61 19.57
C GLN A 87 -5.70 10.36 21.03
N ASP A 88 -7.00 10.46 21.26
CA ASP A 88 -7.63 10.21 22.55
C ASP A 88 -7.44 8.74 22.98
N GLU A 89 -7.53 8.47 24.29
CA GLU A 89 -7.39 7.13 24.87
C GLU A 89 -8.56 6.17 24.54
N VAL A 90 -9.27 6.38 23.43
CA VAL A 90 -10.41 5.56 23.00
C VAL A 90 -9.96 4.46 22.05
N LEU A 91 -10.29 3.21 22.36
CA LEU A 91 -10.03 2.09 21.46
C LEU A 91 -10.86 2.23 20.18
N LEU A 92 -10.20 2.23 19.03
CA LEU A 92 -10.88 2.20 17.73
C LEU A 92 -11.60 0.85 17.58
N ALA A 93 -12.94 0.88 17.61
CA ALA A 93 -13.78 -0.28 17.35
C ALA A 93 -14.36 -0.18 15.92
N GLY A 94 -14.02 -1.15 15.07
CA GLY A 94 -14.58 -1.24 13.71
C GLY A 94 -13.77 -0.50 12.63
N ARG A 95 -14.44 -0.14 11.54
CA ARG A 95 -13.82 0.49 10.37
C ARG A 95 -13.59 1.98 10.62
N SER A 96 -12.43 2.48 10.20
CA SER A 96 -12.11 3.91 10.18
C SER A 96 -12.08 4.45 8.75
N ASN A 97 -12.47 5.72 8.60
CA ASN A 97 -12.38 6.46 7.35
C ASN A 97 -11.21 7.46 7.33
N VAL A 98 -10.29 7.42 8.30
CA VAL A 98 -9.10 8.30 8.36
C VAL A 98 -7.80 7.52 8.31
N GLY A 99 -6.68 8.23 8.09
CA GLY A 99 -5.35 7.62 8.02
C GLY A 99 -5.05 6.91 6.70
N PHE A 100 -5.87 7.16 5.66
CA PHE A 100 -5.73 6.57 4.34
C PHE A 100 -4.74 7.33 3.44
N PHE A 101 -4.39 8.59 3.77
CA PHE A 101 -3.57 9.46 2.92
C PHE A 101 -2.24 8.82 2.49
N GLU A 102 -1.40 8.43 3.46
CA GLU A 102 -0.10 7.81 3.19
C GLU A 102 -0.23 6.47 2.45
N PRO A 103 -1.10 5.54 2.90
CA PRO A 103 -1.38 4.31 2.13
C PRO A 103 -1.83 4.57 0.69
N ALA A 104 -2.72 5.53 0.46
CA ALA A 104 -3.24 5.86 -0.88
C ALA A 104 -2.12 6.38 -1.79
N HIS A 105 -1.35 7.36 -1.31
CA HIS A 105 -0.22 7.91 -2.06
C HIS A 105 0.82 6.85 -2.42
N LYS A 106 1.22 6.01 -1.45
CA LYS A 106 2.20 4.93 -1.68
C LYS A 106 1.66 3.83 -2.59
N THR A 107 0.36 3.52 -2.51
CA THR A 107 -0.28 2.55 -3.41
C THR A 107 -0.27 3.06 -4.85
N ALA A 108 -0.66 4.33 -5.07
CA ALA A 108 -0.64 4.94 -6.39
C ALA A 108 0.78 5.01 -6.97
N GLN A 109 1.78 5.34 -6.14
CA GLN A 109 3.19 5.31 -6.53
C GLN A 109 3.64 3.91 -6.96
N ALA A 110 3.30 2.88 -6.17
CA ALA A 110 3.66 1.49 -6.48
C ALA A 110 3.00 1.01 -7.78
N LEU A 111 1.74 1.39 -8.03
CA LEU A 111 1.05 1.07 -9.27
C LEU A 111 1.74 1.71 -10.48
N CYS A 112 2.16 2.97 -10.39
CA CYS A 112 2.92 3.61 -11.46
C CYS A 112 4.24 2.88 -11.73
N GLN A 113 5.01 2.57 -10.69
CA GLN A 113 6.30 1.88 -10.82
C GLN A 113 6.13 0.48 -11.45
N LEU A 114 5.13 -0.29 -11.01
CA LEU A 114 4.84 -1.61 -11.56
C LEU A 114 4.42 -1.53 -13.04
N ASN A 115 3.55 -0.59 -13.40
CA ASN A 115 3.16 -0.39 -14.80
C ASN A 115 4.36 0.01 -15.65
N GLY A 116 5.23 0.91 -15.16
CA GLY A 116 6.46 1.28 -15.87
C GLY A 116 7.40 0.10 -16.10
N ALA A 117 7.50 -0.82 -15.12
CA ALA A 117 8.28 -2.04 -15.25
C ALA A 117 7.68 -3.03 -16.26
N ILE A 118 6.35 -3.22 -16.23
CA ILE A 118 5.64 -4.13 -17.15
C ILE A 118 5.69 -3.62 -18.59
N LEU A 119 5.57 -2.32 -18.79
CA LEU A 119 5.50 -1.71 -20.12
C LEU A 119 6.87 -1.52 -20.78
N ARG A 120 7.98 -1.71 -20.04
CA ARG A 120 9.35 -1.42 -20.48
C ARG A 120 9.70 -1.96 -21.87
N ASP A 121 9.27 -3.18 -22.20
CA ASP A 121 9.61 -3.85 -23.45
C ASP A 121 8.63 -3.54 -24.60
N ARG A 122 7.64 -2.65 -24.39
CA ARG A 122 6.57 -2.34 -25.34
C ARG A 122 6.32 -0.84 -25.50
N TRP A 123 7.35 -0.01 -25.42
CA TRP A 123 7.22 1.45 -25.59
C TRP A 123 6.94 1.85 -27.04
N ASP A 124 5.67 1.85 -27.40
CA ASP A 124 5.10 2.57 -28.53
C ASP A 124 4.44 3.89 -28.06
N LEU A 125 3.92 4.68 -29.00
CA LEU A 125 3.32 5.97 -28.67
C LEU A 125 2.12 5.82 -27.71
N ASP A 126 1.28 4.80 -27.91
CA ASP A 126 0.07 4.59 -27.13
C ASP A 126 0.41 4.22 -25.68
N THR A 127 1.40 3.36 -25.48
CA THR A 127 1.89 2.97 -24.15
C THR A 127 2.59 4.13 -23.43
N LEU A 128 3.34 4.98 -24.14
CA LEU A 128 3.93 6.19 -23.57
C LEU A 128 2.84 7.18 -23.12
N VAL A 129 1.84 7.43 -23.95
CA VAL A 129 0.70 8.30 -23.60
C VAL A 129 -0.08 7.72 -22.41
N THR A 130 -0.35 6.42 -22.42
CA THR A 130 -1.01 5.72 -21.30
C THR A 130 -0.21 5.87 -20.01
N TYR A 131 1.10 5.70 -20.07
CA TYR A 131 1.97 5.86 -18.90
C TYR A 131 2.00 7.32 -18.40
N GLN A 132 1.99 8.30 -19.31
CA GLN A 132 1.88 9.71 -18.92
C GLN A 132 0.55 10.02 -18.22
N ILE A 133 -0.56 9.43 -18.67
CA ILE A 133 -1.86 9.56 -17.99
C ILE A 133 -1.79 8.97 -16.57
N LEU A 134 -1.15 7.81 -16.39
CA LEU A 134 -0.96 7.22 -15.06
C LEU A 134 -0.13 8.11 -14.14
N LEU A 135 0.93 8.75 -14.66
CA LEU A 135 1.75 9.68 -13.89
C LEU A 135 0.95 10.90 -13.45
N ASN A 136 0.18 11.51 -14.36
CA ASN A 136 -0.68 12.64 -14.03
C ASN A 136 -1.71 12.26 -12.96
N LEU A 137 -2.32 11.08 -13.08
CA LEU A 137 -3.28 10.60 -12.08
C LEU A 137 -2.63 10.41 -10.71
N TRP A 138 -1.40 9.88 -10.66
CA TRP A 138 -0.67 9.74 -9.40
C TRP A 138 -0.35 11.09 -8.74
N GLU A 139 -0.04 12.11 -9.53
CA GLU A 139 0.19 13.48 -9.04
C GLU A 139 -1.06 14.10 -8.41
N GLU A 140 -2.26 13.73 -8.88
CA GLU A 140 -3.54 14.21 -8.33
C GLU A 140 -3.97 13.50 -7.02
N VAL A 141 -3.46 12.29 -6.76
CA VAL A 141 -3.85 11.49 -5.56
C VAL A 141 -3.61 12.22 -4.23
N PRO A 142 -2.44 12.83 -3.96
CA PRO A 142 -2.23 13.53 -2.70
C PRO A 142 -3.25 14.63 -2.45
N ASP A 143 -3.54 15.48 -3.44
CA ASP A 143 -4.49 16.59 -3.30
C ASP A 143 -5.90 16.08 -3.01
N ALA A 144 -6.37 15.10 -3.80
CA ALA A 144 -7.69 14.49 -3.57
C ALA A 144 -7.81 13.83 -2.19
N CYS A 145 -6.73 13.21 -1.70
CA CYS A 145 -6.70 12.62 -0.36
C CYS A 145 -6.68 13.69 0.73
N HIS A 146 -5.96 14.79 0.51
CA HIS A 146 -5.89 15.91 1.45
C HIS A 146 -7.26 16.57 1.61
N ASP A 147 -7.91 16.91 0.51
CA ASP A 147 -9.25 17.51 0.51
C ASP A 147 -10.27 16.61 1.22
N THR A 148 -10.18 15.30 0.97
CA THR A 148 -11.06 14.32 1.62
C THR A 148 -10.79 14.23 3.12
N GLN A 149 -9.52 14.26 3.54
CA GLN A 149 -9.13 14.22 4.94
C GLN A 149 -9.62 15.48 5.67
N GLU A 150 -9.41 16.67 5.10
CA GLU A 150 -9.91 17.94 5.68
C GLU A 150 -11.43 17.93 5.83
N ALA A 151 -12.16 17.46 4.82
CA ALA A 151 -13.62 17.35 4.88
C ALA A 151 -14.09 16.41 5.99
N ILE A 152 -13.39 15.30 6.21
CA ILE A 152 -13.70 14.36 7.30
C ILE A 152 -13.44 15.01 8.66
N GLU A 153 -12.31 15.68 8.83
CA GLU A 153 -11.93 16.36 10.08
C GLU A 153 -12.89 17.50 10.43
N ALA A 154 -13.27 18.34 9.46
CA ALA A 154 -14.23 19.41 9.65
C ALA A 154 -15.60 18.87 10.11
N ARG A 155 -16.06 17.79 9.47
CA ARG A 155 -17.32 17.13 9.84
C ARG A 155 -17.26 16.53 11.23
N ASP A 156 -16.16 15.87 11.60
CA ASP A 156 -15.96 15.31 12.94
C ASP A 156 -15.96 16.39 14.03
N ALA A 157 -15.29 17.51 13.78
CA ALA A 157 -15.29 18.67 14.68
C ALA A 157 -16.70 19.25 14.88
N GLU A 158 -17.51 19.33 13.82
CA GLU A 158 -18.90 19.77 13.91
C GLU A 158 -19.76 18.80 14.73
N PHE A 159 -19.63 17.49 14.50
CA PHE A 159 -20.32 16.46 15.28
C PHE A 159 -19.98 16.56 16.77
N LYS A 160 -18.69 16.71 17.12
CA LYS A 160 -18.24 16.89 18.51
C LYS A 160 -18.82 18.15 19.14
N LYS A 161 -18.86 19.27 18.41
CA LYS A 161 -19.44 20.53 18.89
C LYS A 161 -20.94 20.40 19.17
N ASN A 162 -21.68 19.73 18.27
CA ASN A 162 -23.11 19.49 18.42
C ASN A 162 -23.41 18.54 19.58
N ALA A 163 -22.59 17.49 19.77
CA ALA A 163 -22.71 16.58 20.90
C ALA A 163 -22.48 17.31 22.24
N ARG A 164 -21.44 18.15 22.35
CA ARG A 164 -21.18 18.96 23.56
C ARG A 164 -22.33 19.90 23.89
N ARG A 165 -22.91 20.57 22.87
CA ARG A 165 -24.07 21.46 23.06
C ARG A 165 -25.31 20.73 23.61
N LYS A 166 -25.58 19.51 23.14
CA LYS A 166 -26.70 18.69 23.67
C LYS A 166 -26.49 18.26 25.12
N VAL A 167 -25.25 17.94 25.49
CA VAL A 167 -24.90 17.62 26.88
C VAL A 167 -25.09 18.83 27.79
N ASP A 168 -24.64 20.01 27.35
CA ASP A 168 -24.79 21.26 28.11
C ASP A 168 -26.24 21.75 28.21
N SER A 169 -27.10 21.43 27.23
CA SER A 169 -28.53 21.81 27.23
C SER A 169 -29.43 20.87 28.04
N GLY A 170 -28.90 19.78 28.60
CA GLY A 170 -29.65 18.83 29.43
C GLY A 170 -30.69 18.00 28.67
N GLU A 171 -30.64 17.99 27.33
CA GLU A 171 -31.46 17.10 26.49
C GLU A 171 -30.85 15.69 26.53
N GLN A 172 -31.16 14.95 27.59
CA GLN A 172 -31.00 13.50 27.59
C GLN A 172 -32.34 12.87 27.18
N GLU A 173 -32.29 12.04 26.15
CA GLU A 173 -33.42 11.29 25.59
C GLU A 173 -34.07 10.34 26.61
#